data_AF-A0A267F9V7-F1
#
_entry.id   AF-A0A267F9V7-F1
#
_cell.length_a   1.000
_cell.length_b   1.000
_cell.length_c   1.000
_cell.angle_alpha   90.00
_cell.angle_beta   90.00
_cell.angle_gamma   90.00
#
_symmetry.space_group_name_H-M   'P 1'
#
loop_
_entity.id
_entity.type
_entity.pdbx_description
1 polymer ?
#
loop_
_entity_poly.entity_id
_entity_poly.type
_entity_poly.pdbx_seq_one_letter_code
_entity_poly.pdbx_strand_id
1 'polypeptide(L)'
;RKENLPEIMPVFVSLPTGDTIAKQFAAEDTIADLKTWAGEQCGASPLGLAVFAAAGEALDDDATIATVATEGTTLDIQALLPGGKVHGSLARAGKVRGQTPKVAKQEKHKAKTGRAKRRIQYNKRFVATVNLPGGRRRGPNANS
;
A
#
# COMPACT_ATOMS: atom_id res chain seq x y z
N ARG A 1 16.30 23.83 -40.09
CA ARG A 1 15.48 22.87 -39.31
C ARG A 1 14.26 23.65 -38.88
N LYS A 2 13.07 23.32 -39.38
CA LYS A 2 11.83 23.93 -38.88
C LYS A 2 11.66 23.39 -37.46
N GLU A 3 11.69 24.25 -36.47
CA GLU A 3 11.37 23.89 -35.10
C GLU A 3 9.89 23.51 -35.08
N ASN A 4 9.56 22.28 -34.66
CA ASN A 4 8.18 21.88 -34.42
C ASN A 4 7.67 22.75 -33.27
N LEU A 5 6.87 23.75 -33.62
CA LEU A 5 6.11 24.52 -32.63
C LEU A 5 5.15 23.55 -31.94
N PRO A 6 5.02 23.59 -30.61
CA PRO A 6 4.08 22.72 -29.91
C PRO A 6 2.68 23.00 -30.43
N GLU A 7 1.97 21.95 -30.85
CA GLU A 7 0.57 22.06 -31.24
C GLU A 7 -0.24 22.39 -29.97
N ILE A 8 -0.71 23.64 -29.90
CA ILE A 8 -1.53 24.14 -28.81
C ILE A 8 -2.98 23.83 -29.13
N MET A 9 -3.62 23.04 -28.28
CA MET A 9 -5.02 22.69 -28.45
C MET A 9 -5.91 23.40 -27.43
N PRO A 10 -6.99 24.08 -27.86
CA PRO A 10 -7.98 24.63 -26.95
C PRO A 10 -8.90 23.51 -26.42
N VAL A 11 -8.93 23.37 -25.09
CA VAL A 11 -9.80 22.42 -24.38
C VAL A 11 -10.71 23.19 -23.43
N PHE A 12 -11.97 22.78 -23.34
CA PHE A 12 -12.90 23.29 -22.33
C PHE A 12 -12.85 22.39 -21.10
N VAL A 13 -12.71 22.98 -19.92
CA VAL A 13 -12.65 22.23 -18.67
C VAL A 13 -13.79 22.69 -17.77
N SER A 14 -14.70 21.78 -17.42
CA SER A 14 -15.68 22.03 -16.36
C SER A 14 -15.08 21.68 -15.01
N LEU A 15 -15.01 22.66 -14.13
CA LEU A 15 -14.48 22.52 -12.78
C LEU A 15 -15.57 21.99 -11.83
N PRO A 16 -15.18 21.38 -10.70
CA PRO A 16 -16.12 20.96 -9.66
C PRO A 16 -16.96 22.10 -9.08
N THR A 17 -16.53 23.35 -9.25
CA THR A 17 -17.25 24.57 -8.84
C THR A 17 -18.44 24.90 -9.74
N GLY A 18 -18.56 24.25 -10.91
CA GLY A 18 -19.59 24.50 -11.92
C GLY A 18 -19.14 25.46 -13.02
N ASP A 19 -17.93 26.01 -12.94
CA ASP A 19 -17.39 26.92 -13.95
C ASP A 19 -16.72 26.17 -15.10
N THR A 20 -17.02 26.58 -16.34
CA THR A 20 -16.34 26.07 -17.54
C THR A 20 -15.31 27.07 -18.02
N ILE A 21 -14.03 26.66 -18.06
CA ILE A 21 -12.91 27.51 -18.46
C ILE A 21 -12.29 26.95 -19.74
N ALA A 22 -12.06 27.81 -20.73
CA ALA A 22 -11.27 27.49 -21.90
C ALA A 22 -9.78 27.61 -21.56
N LYS A 23 -9.03 26.52 -21.70
CA LYS A 23 -7.59 26.47 -21.44
C LYS A 23 -6.86 25.89 -22.64
N GLN A 24 -5.72 26.51 -22.96
CA GLN A 24 -4.79 26.03 -23.97
C GLN A 24 -3.77 25.11 -23.31
N PHE A 25 -3.67 23.89 -23.80
CA PHE A 25 -2.68 22.90 -23.38
C PHE A 25 -1.82 22.48 -24.58
N ALA A 26 -0.59 22.05 -24.30
CA ALA A 26 0.22 21.39 -25.31
C ALA A 26 -0.25 19.95 -25.52
N ALA A 27 -0.05 19.41 -26.72
CA ALA A 27 -0.38 18.01 -27.03
C ALA A 27 0.28 16.98 -26.09
N GLU A 28 1.43 17.33 -25.50
CA GLU A 28 2.24 16.49 -24.61
C GLU A 28 1.82 16.56 -23.13
N ASP A 29 1.03 17.57 -22.75
CA ASP A 29 0.59 17.75 -21.36
C ASP A 29 -0.28 16.57 -20.93
N THR A 30 -0.10 16.13 -19.68
CA THR A 30 -0.80 14.97 -19.12
C THR A 30 -2.04 15.39 -18.34
N ILE A 31 -2.93 14.43 -18.07
CA ILE A 31 -4.07 14.66 -17.18
C ILE A 31 -3.64 14.99 -15.76
N ALA A 32 -2.47 14.50 -15.30
CA ALA A 32 -1.90 14.91 -14.02
C ALA A 32 -1.62 16.42 -13.95
N ASP A 33 -1.12 17.01 -15.04
CA ASP A 33 -0.86 18.45 -15.14
C ASP A 33 -2.17 19.25 -15.11
N LEU A 34 -3.19 18.74 -15.82
CA LEU A 34 -4.54 19.31 -15.81
C LEU A 34 -5.19 19.24 -14.42
N LYS A 35 -5.02 18.14 -13.68
CA LYS A 35 -5.48 18.02 -12.28
C LYS A 35 -4.75 18.99 -11.35
N THR A 36 -3.47 19.24 -11.60
CA THR A 36 -2.68 20.20 -10.82
C THR A 36 -3.19 21.61 -11.03
N TRP A 37 -3.37 22.03 -12.28
CA TRP A 37 -3.95 23.32 -12.62
C TRP A 37 -5.38 23.47 -12.07
N ALA A 38 -6.23 22.46 -12.24
CA ALA A 38 -7.60 22.49 -11.73
C ALA A 38 -7.62 22.56 -10.19
N GLY A 39 -6.71 21.86 -9.51
CA GLY A 39 -6.53 21.92 -8.07
C GLY A 39 -6.20 23.33 -7.56
N GLU A 40 -5.35 24.06 -8.28
CA GLU A 40 -5.05 25.47 -7.98
C GLU A 40 -6.28 26.38 -8.13
N GLN A 41 -7.14 26.13 -9.14
CA GLN A 41 -8.34 26.93 -9.37
C GLN A 41 -9.45 26.67 -8.33
N CYS A 42 -9.65 25.41 -7.93
CA CYS A 42 -10.73 25.02 -7.03
C CYS A 42 -10.29 24.85 -5.55
N GLY A 43 -9.00 25.03 -5.25
CA GLY A 43 -8.46 24.83 -3.90
C GLY A 43 -8.48 23.37 -3.42
N ALA A 44 -8.49 22.41 -4.35
CA ALA A 44 -8.51 20.98 -4.06
C ALA A 44 -7.13 20.34 -4.29
N SER A 45 -6.85 19.24 -3.58
CA SER A 45 -5.68 18.42 -3.89
C SER A 45 -5.88 17.72 -5.24
N PRO A 46 -4.85 17.62 -6.10
CA PRO A 46 -4.94 16.90 -7.38
C PRO A 46 -5.39 15.44 -7.22
N LEU A 47 -5.03 14.79 -6.12
CA LEU A 47 -5.45 13.42 -5.77
C LEU A 47 -6.95 13.31 -5.45
N GLY A 48 -7.57 14.43 -5.08
CA GLY A 48 -9.00 14.53 -4.83
C GLY A 48 -9.81 14.85 -6.09
N LEU A 49 -9.19 14.88 -7.27
CA LEU A 49 -9.87 15.19 -8.54
C LEU A 49 -9.83 14.00 -9.48
N ALA A 50 -10.97 13.70 -10.10
CA ALA A 50 -11.08 12.77 -11.21
C ALA A 50 -11.47 13.55 -12.47
N VAL A 51 -10.87 13.20 -13.61
CA VAL A 51 -11.13 13.83 -14.91
C VAL A 51 -11.85 12.82 -15.79
N PHE A 52 -12.94 13.26 -16.41
CA PHE A 52 -13.80 12.43 -17.25
C PHE A 52 -13.88 13.02 -18.65
N ALA A 53 -13.89 12.15 -19.66
CA ALA A 53 -14.26 12.56 -21.02
C ALA A 53 -15.76 12.84 -21.11
N ALA A 54 -16.22 13.52 -22.16
CA ALA A 54 -17.63 13.85 -22.37
C ALA A 54 -18.60 12.65 -22.36
N ALA A 55 -18.09 11.42 -22.54
CA ALA A 55 -18.85 10.18 -22.44
C ALA A 55 -18.96 9.60 -21.00
N GLY A 56 -18.39 10.29 -19.99
CA GLY A 56 -18.33 9.82 -18.60
C GLY A 56 -17.25 8.78 -18.33
N GLU A 57 -16.32 8.58 -19.27
CA GLU A 57 -15.18 7.68 -19.09
C GLU A 57 -14.12 8.34 -18.21
N ALA A 58 -13.72 7.66 -17.14
CA ALA A 58 -12.67 8.14 -16.24
C ALA A 58 -11.30 7.99 -16.91
N LEU A 59 -10.52 9.05 -16.87
CA LEU A 59 -9.23 9.11 -17.54
C LEU A 59 -8.09 8.90 -16.54
N ASP A 60 -7.10 8.11 -16.96
CA ASP A 60 -5.90 7.85 -16.18
C ASP A 60 -4.94 9.05 -16.19
N ASP A 61 -4.18 9.22 -15.11
CA ASP A 61 -3.26 10.35 -14.92
C ASP A 61 -2.15 10.41 -15.98
N ASP A 62 -1.76 9.26 -16.53
CA ASP A 62 -0.70 9.11 -17.52
C ASP A 62 -1.16 9.38 -18.96
N ALA A 63 -2.46 9.54 -19.21
CA ALA A 63 -2.96 9.81 -20.55
C ALA A 63 -2.71 11.28 -20.95
N THR A 64 -2.28 11.47 -22.20
CA THR A 64 -1.97 12.79 -22.75
C THR A 64 -3.20 13.46 -23.33
N ILE A 65 -3.21 14.80 -23.36
CA ILE A 65 -4.33 15.55 -23.88
C ILE A 65 -4.57 15.25 -25.37
N ALA A 66 -3.51 14.95 -26.14
CA ALA A 66 -3.64 14.54 -27.54
C ALA A 66 -4.40 13.23 -27.78
N THR A 67 -4.34 12.27 -26.84
CA THR A 67 -5.03 10.98 -27.00
C THR A 67 -6.48 11.04 -26.53
N VAL A 68 -6.80 12.00 -25.67
CA VAL A 68 -8.06 12.05 -24.92
C VAL A 68 -9.00 13.15 -25.43
N ALA A 69 -8.46 14.27 -25.88
CA ALA A 69 -9.22 15.44 -26.28
C ALA A 69 -8.98 15.75 -27.76
N THR A 70 -10.07 15.87 -28.52
CA THR A 70 -10.05 16.52 -29.84
C THR A 70 -10.40 18.00 -29.70
N GLU A 71 -10.10 18.81 -30.72
CA GLU A 71 -10.39 20.26 -30.71
C GLU A 71 -11.84 20.55 -30.31
N GLY A 72 -12.04 21.31 -29.23
CA GLY A 72 -13.37 21.69 -28.74
C GLY A 72 -14.08 20.68 -27.84
N THR A 73 -13.41 19.59 -27.43
CA THR A 73 -13.95 18.69 -26.40
C THR A 73 -14.00 19.35 -25.02
N THR A 74 -14.99 18.94 -24.22
CA THR A 74 -15.13 19.36 -22.82
C THR A 74 -14.74 18.21 -21.90
N LEU A 75 -13.79 18.46 -21.00
CA LEU A 75 -13.37 17.53 -19.95
C LEU A 75 -14.05 17.92 -18.64
N ASP A 76 -14.67 16.93 -17.98
CA ASP A 76 -15.37 17.14 -16.72
C ASP A 76 -14.50 16.73 -15.54
N ILE A 77 -14.24 17.68 -14.63
CA ILE A 77 -13.47 17.43 -13.42
C ILE A 77 -14.41 17.35 -12.24
N GLN A 78 -14.40 16.21 -11.54
CA GLN A 78 -15.22 16.00 -10.36
C GLN A 78 -14.34 15.84 -9.12
N ALA A 79 -14.79 16.44 -8.02
CA ALA A 79 -14.18 16.25 -6.71
C ALA A 79 -14.55 14.88 -6.14
N LEU A 80 -13.55 14.04 -5.90
CA LEU A 80 -13.68 12.76 -5.24
C LEU A 80 -13.92 12.97 -3.74
N LEU A 81 -14.86 12.20 -3.18
CA LEU A 81 -15.10 12.18 -1.74
C LEU A 81 -13.84 11.67 -1.00
N PRO A 82 -13.34 12.38 0.03
CA PRO A 82 -12.26 11.88 0.85
C PRO A 82 -12.67 10.57 1.53
N GLY A 83 -11.96 9.47 1.23
CA GLY A 83 -12.26 8.13 1.77
C GLY A 83 -12.63 7.05 0.76
N GLY A 84 -12.25 7.19 -0.52
CA GLY A 84 -12.43 6.16 -1.55
C GLY A 84 -11.84 4.78 -1.19
N LYS A 85 -12.23 3.76 -1.98
CA LYS A 85 -11.92 2.34 -1.75
C LYS A 85 -10.42 2.05 -1.82
N VAL A 86 -9.72 2.18 -0.70
CA VAL A 86 -8.32 1.73 -0.56
C VAL A 86 -8.30 0.21 -0.31
N HIS A 87 -7.67 -0.56 -1.19
CA HIS A 87 -7.51 -2.01 -1.02
C HIS A 87 -6.50 -2.32 0.11
N GLY A 88 -6.82 -3.27 0.99
CA GLY A 88 -5.92 -3.71 2.06
C GLY A 88 -5.83 -2.74 3.24
N SER A 89 -6.95 -2.48 3.92
CA SER A 89 -6.95 -1.59 5.09
C SER A 89 -6.03 -2.07 6.23
N LEU A 90 -5.35 -1.12 6.87
CA LEU A 90 -4.48 -1.36 8.03
C LEU A 90 -5.25 -1.70 9.32
N ALA A 91 -6.58 -1.72 9.27
CA ALA A 91 -7.48 -1.95 10.42
C ALA A 91 -7.23 -3.29 11.15
N ARG A 92 -6.57 -4.26 10.51
CA ARG A 92 -6.27 -5.57 11.10
C ARG A 92 -4.83 -5.69 11.64
N ALA A 93 -4.02 -4.65 11.56
CA ALA A 93 -2.64 -4.68 12.04
C ALA A 93 -2.61 -4.96 13.56
N GLY A 94 -1.85 -5.97 13.98
CA GLY A 94 -1.70 -6.31 15.39
C GLY A 94 -2.88 -7.04 16.06
N LYS A 95 -3.97 -7.36 15.34
CA LYS A 95 -5.17 -8.02 15.90
C LYS A 95 -4.84 -9.24 16.76
N VAL A 96 -4.01 -10.14 16.24
CA VAL A 96 -3.64 -11.39 16.94
C VAL A 96 -2.76 -11.13 18.17
N ARG A 97 -1.83 -10.16 18.07
CA ARG A 97 -0.95 -9.77 19.19
C ARG A 97 -1.73 -9.11 20.33
N GLY A 98 -2.81 -8.37 20.03
CA GLY A 98 -3.68 -7.76 21.03
C GLY A 98 -4.71 -8.70 21.64
N GLN A 99 -5.22 -9.67 20.86
CA GLN A 99 -6.17 -10.67 21.36
C GLN A 99 -5.54 -11.73 22.25
N THR A 100 -4.25 -12.05 22.04
CA THR A 100 -3.57 -13.08 22.83
C THR A 100 -3.30 -12.57 24.26
N PRO A 101 -3.67 -13.34 25.30
CA PRO A 101 -3.43 -12.93 26.68
C PRO A 101 -1.93 -12.79 26.93
N LYS A 102 -1.53 -11.71 27.62
CA LYS A 102 -0.13 -11.45 27.91
C LYS A 102 0.35 -12.31 29.07
N VAL A 103 0.88 -13.50 28.76
CA VAL A 103 1.46 -14.39 29.77
C VAL A 103 2.83 -13.87 30.22
N ALA A 104 2.97 -13.56 31.51
CA ALA A 104 4.24 -13.17 32.12
C ALA A 104 5.22 -14.36 32.13
N LYS A 105 6.52 -14.09 32.01
CA LYS A 105 7.54 -15.13 32.12
C LYS A 105 7.62 -15.56 33.58
N GLN A 106 7.44 -16.85 33.83
CA GLN A 106 7.71 -17.44 35.14
C GLN A 106 9.21 -17.38 35.44
N GLU A 107 9.55 -17.15 36.70
CA GLU A 107 10.94 -17.24 37.16
C GLU A 107 11.42 -18.69 37.05
N LYS A 108 12.50 -18.89 36.29
CA LYS A 108 13.17 -20.19 36.14
C LYS A 108 14.60 -20.05 36.64
N HIS A 109 15.08 -21.06 37.36
CA HIS A 109 16.47 -21.09 37.80
C HIS A 109 17.42 -20.96 36.60
N LYS A 110 18.50 -20.19 36.77
CA LYS A 110 19.52 -20.01 35.73
C LYS A 110 20.07 -21.36 35.29
N ALA A 111 19.99 -21.67 34.00
CA ALA A 111 20.56 -22.90 33.48
C ALA A 111 22.09 -22.87 33.63
N LYS A 112 22.70 -23.96 34.11
CA LYS A 112 24.16 -24.09 34.13
C LYS A 112 24.71 -23.97 32.70
N THR A 113 25.86 -23.33 32.54
CA THR A 113 26.52 -23.10 31.24
C THR A 113 27.86 -23.85 31.16
N GLY A 114 28.48 -23.86 29.97
CA GLY A 114 29.82 -24.43 29.75
C GLY A 114 29.95 -25.93 30.06
N ARG A 115 31.08 -26.32 30.64
CA ARG A 115 31.42 -27.72 30.95
C ARG A 115 30.39 -28.38 31.86
N ALA A 116 29.84 -27.64 32.82
CA ALA A 116 28.81 -28.15 33.72
C ALA A 116 27.54 -28.55 32.96
N LYS A 117 27.10 -27.74 31.97
CA LYS A 117 25.96 -28.07 31.09
C LYS A 117 26.21 -29.33 30.26
N ARG A 118 27.42 -29.45 29.68
CA ARG A 118 27.81 -30.60 28.85
C ARG A 118 27.84 -31.90 29.64
N ARG A 119 28.34 -31.88 30.89
CA ARG A 119 28.30 -33.04 31.79
C ARG A 119 26.86 -33.49 32.07
N ILE A 120 25.96 -32.55 32.38
CA ILE A 120 24.53 -32.86 32.60
C ILE A 120 23.89 -33.46 31.33
N GLN A 121 24.20 -32.90 30.15
CA GLN A 121 23.67 -33.38 28.88
C GLN A 121 24.16 -34.80 28.54
N TYR A 122 25.45 -35.11 28.77
CA TYR A 122 26.00 -36.45 28.59
C TYR A 122 25.31 -37.46 29.52
N ASN A 123 25.23 -37.14 30.81
CA ASN A 123 24.56 -38.02 31.78
C ASN A 123 23.10 -38.29 31.41
N LYS A 124 22.36 -37.26 30.97
CA LYS A 124 20.96 -37.40 30.52
C LYS A 124 20.81 -38.23 29.25
N ARG A 125 21.77 -38.17 28.32
CA ARG A 125 21.65 -38.80 26.98
C ARG A 125 22.20 -40.22 26.92
N PHE A 126 23.22 -40.53 27.72
CA PHE A 126 23.99 -41.76 27.58
C PHE A 126 24.02 -42.57 28.88
N VAL A 127 24.11 -41.94 30.05
CA VAL A 127 24.20 -42.69 31.31
C VAL A 127 22.81 -43.09 31.82
N ALA A 128 21.88 -42.15 31.91
CA ALA A 128 20.55 -42.38 32.47
C ALA A 128 19.60 -43.17 31.54
N THR A 129 19.75 -43.01 30.23
CA THR A 129 18.91 -43.65 29.20
C THR A 129 19.33 -45.08 28.88
N VAL A 130 20.60 -45.43 29.08
CA VAL A 130 21.14 -46.78 28.83
C VAL A 130 20.85 -47.73 30.01
N ASN A 131 20.67 -47.19 31.20
CA ASN A 131 20.43 -47.96 32.43
C ASN A 131 18.96 -48.32 32.69
N LEU A 132 18.05 -48.11 31.74
CA LEU A 132 16.63 -48.46 31.88
C LEU A 132 16.32 -49.79 31.16
N PRO A 133 16.27 -50.94 31.87
CA PRO A 133 15.95 -52.21 31.24
C PRO A 133 14.49 -52.21 30.74
N GLY A 134 14.30 -52.48 29.44
CA GLY A 134 12.98 -52.79 28.85
C GLY A 134 12.06 -51.62 28.48
N GLY A 135 12.47 -50.36 28.65
CA GLY A 135 11.65 -49.19 28.30
C GLY A 135 11.74 -48.76 26.83
N ARG A 136 10.60 -48.47 26.17
CA ARG A 136 10.57 -47.81 24.85
C ARG A 136 11.27 -46.45 24.93
N ARG A 137 12.18 -46.17 23.98
CA ARG A 137 12.87 -44.87 23.87
C ARG A 137 11.87 -43.73 23.67
N ARG A 138 11.65 -42.89 24.68
CA ARG A 138 10.85 -41.65 24.58
C ARG A 138 11.72 -40.46 24.18
N GLY A 139 11.11 -39.51 23.47
CA GLY A 139 11.78 -38.28 23.04
C GLY A 139 12.03 -37.31 24.22
N PRO A 140 13.05 -36.43 24.15
CA PRO A 140 13.39 -35.50 25.23
C PRO A 140 12.31 -34.48 25.63
N ASN A 141 11.33 -34.24 24.75
CA ASN A 141 10.22 -33.31 24.95
C ASN A 141 8.87 -33.99 24.68
N ALA A 142 8.79 -35.31 24.96
CA ALA A 142 7.53 -36.02 24.93
C ALA A 142 6.73 -35.62 26.17
N ASN A 143 5.58 -34.99 25.97
CA ASN A 143 4.61 -34.80 27.05
C ASN A 143 4.05 -36.18 27.43
N SER A 144 3.90 -36.41 28.74
CA SER A 144 3.49 -37.70 29.32
C SER A 144 2.09 -38.11 28.90
#